data_AF-A0A2J0LHC7-F1
#
_entry.id   AF-A0A2J0LHC7-F1
#
_cell.length_a   1.000
_cell.length_b   1.000
_cell.length_c   1.000
_cell.angle_alpha   90.00
_cell.angle_beta   90.00
_cell.angle_gamma   90.00
#
_symmetry.space_group_name_H-M   'P 1'
#
loop_
_entity.id
_entity.type
_entity.pdbx_description
1 polymer ?
#
loop_
_entity_poly.entity_id
_entity_poly.type
_entity_poly.pdbx_seq_one_letter_code
_entity_poly.pdbx_strand_id
1 'polypeptide(L)'
;GMNEKNVTARRYHWFSDEIKNLVIEPHSGIISDAKNNSLNMTARESIENQKISTELVQGSYNTLMKDLKLLRKYSTPQSDVISAGNKNHELTKMNLTNLDFKTHPVLLEDFSKSRYLQKILYEVSEIKPKSYEKLLSLKGVGPKTIRALALTAEVIYGAKPSYEDPARYSFAHGGKDFIPYPVDRPTYDQTIRILRELASKMKVSYSEKNKIIRRLS
;
A
#
# COMPACT_ATOMS: atom_id res chain seq x y z
N GLY A 1 -4.92 4.38 -9.88
CA GLY A 1 -4.76 5.84 -9.66
C GLY A 1 -3.89 6.39 -10.76
N MET A 2 -4.24 7.56 -11.29
CA MET A 2 -3.43 8.28 -12.28
C MET A 2 -2.40 9.13 -11.55
N ASN A 3 -1.14 9.05 -11.96
CA ASN A 3 -0.09 9.96 -11.54
C ASN A 3 -0.08 11.14 -12.52
N GLU A 4 -0.60 12.29 -12.08
CA GLU A 4 -0.74 13.49 -12.90
C GLU A 4 0.60 14.04 -13.39
N LYS A 5 1.68 13.89 -12.60
CA LYS A 5 3.01 14.40 -12.97
C LYS A 5 3.62 13.63 -14.13
N ASN A 6 3.48 12.30 -14.09
CA ASN A 6 4.10 11.41 -15.06
C ASN A 6 3.11 10.97 -16.15
N VAL A 7 1.86 11.44 -16.11
CA VAL A 7 0.77 11.06 -17.02
C VAL A 7 0.66 9.53 -17.16
N THR A 8 0.87 8.80 -16.07
CA THR A 8 0.80 7.33 -16.03
C THR A 8 -0.37 6.88 -15.18
N ALA A 9 -0.96 5.72 -15.48
CA ALA A 9 -2.06 5.18 -14.69
C ALA A 9 -1.90 3.69 -14.47
N ARG A 10 -2.23 3.23 -13.25
CA ARG A 10 -2.30 1.80 -12.94
C ARG A 10 -3.69 1.24 -13.21
N ARG A 11 -3.74 0.07 -13.86
CA ARG A 11 -4.98 -0.70 -14.07
C ARG A 11 -5.05 -1.83 -13.08
N TYR A 12 -6.16 -1.90 -12.34
CA TYR A 12 -6.41 -2.95 -11.37
C TYR A 12 -7.48 -3.89 -11.96
N HIS A 13 -7.18 -5.18 -12.00
CA HIS A 13 -8.09 -6.21 -12.48
C HIS A 13 -8.62 -7.01 -11.31
N TRP A 14 -9.94 -7.14 -11.26
CA TRP A 14 -10.68 -7.88 -10.26
C TRP A 14 -11.44 -8.98 -11.00
N PHE A 15 -11.25 -10.23 -10.59
CA PHE A 15 -12.02 -11.36 -11.10
C PHE A 15 -12.89 -11.91 -9.98
N SER A 16 -14.18 -11.60 -10.02
CA SER A 16 -15.13 -11.86 -8.92
C SER A 16 -15.11 -13.29 -8.41
N ASP A 17 -14.95 -14.26 -9.32
CA ASP A 17 -15.08 -15.69 -9.01
C ASP A 17 -13.93 -16.20 -8.14
N GLU A 18 -12.78 -15.52 -8.13
CA GLU A 18 -11.60 -15.91 -7.35
C GLU A 18 -11.38 -15.04 -6.10
N ILE A 19 -12.16 -13.97 -5.91
CA ILE A 19 -11.96 -13.04 -4.79
C ILE A 19 -12.50 -13.64 -3.49
N LYS A 20 -11.58 -13.96 -2.57
CA LYS A 20 -11.91 -14.45 -1.22
C LYS A 20 -11.98 -13.33 -0.18
N ASN A 21 -11.24 -12.25 -0.40
CA ASN A 21 -11.11 -11.14 0.54
C ASN A 21 -10.92 -9.84 -0.24
N LEU A 22 -11.69 -8.80 0.11
CA LEU A 22 -11.67 -7.50 -0.58
C LEU A 22 -10.49 -6.61 -0.16
N VAL A 23 -9.84 -6.95 0.94
CA VAL A 23 -8.78 -6.15 1.58
C VAL A 23 -7.41 -6.80 1.42
N ILE A 24 -7.35 -8.13 1.39
CA ILE A 24 -6.09 -8.89 1.29
C ILE A 24 -5.96 -9.43 -0.13
N GLU A 25 -5.01 -8.88 -0.89
CA GLU A 25 -4.68 -9.25 -2.27
C GLU A 25 -5.91 -9.53 -3.16
N PRO A 26 -6.90 -8.60 -3.25
CA PRO A 26 -8.13 -8.83 -4.02
C PRO A 26 -7.91 -8.84 -5.54
N HIS A 27 -6.73 -8.41 -5.99
CA HIS A 27 -6.43 -8.15 -7.38
C HIS A 27 -5.92 -9.41 -8.09
N SER A 28 -6.58 -9.81 -9.18
CA SER A 28 -6.08 -10.88 -10.06
C SER A 28 -4.87 -10.42 -10.89
N GLY A 29 -4.77 -9.10 -11.11
CA GLY A 29 -3.61 -8.49 -11.78
C GLY A 29 -3.61 -6.97 -11.63
N ILE A 30 -2.42 -6.38 -11.61
CA ILE A 30 -2.23 -4.92 -11.53
C ILE A 30 -1.22 -4.54 -12.60
N ILE A 31 -1.61 -3.72 -13.57
CA ILE A 31 -0.76 -3.29 -14.69
C ILE A 31 -0.21 -1.90 -14.41
N SER A 32 1.09 -1.71 -14.60
CA SER A 32 1.77 -0.43 -14.47
C SER A 32 2.99 -0.37 -15.38
N ASP A 33 3.23 0.78 -16.01
CA ASP A 33 4.44 1.01 -16.82
C ASP A 33 5.70 1.17 -15.95
N ALA A 34 5.52 1.62 -14.70
CA ALA A 34 6.61 1.83 -13.75
C ALA A 34 6.28 1.19 -12.38
N LYS A 35 7.31 0.60 -11.77
CA LYS A 35 7.27 0.15 -10.37
C LYS A 35 7.90 1.18 -9.46
N ASN A 36 7.24 1.49 -8.35
CA ASN A 36 7.67 2.45 -7.34
C ASN A 36 7.52 1.84 -5.95
N ASN A 37 8.40 2.22 -5.01
CA ASN A 37 8.25 1.85 -3.61
C ASN A 37 7.00 2.55 -3.02
N SER A 38 5.89 1.83 -2.91
CA SER A 38 4.58 2.39 -2.60
C SER A 38 3.93 1.64 -1.45
N LEU A 39 3.29 2.36 -0.53
CA LEU A 39 2.56 1.75 0.58
C LEU A 39 1.46 0.82 0.04
N ASN A 40 1.62 -0.47 0.30
CA ASN A 40 0.72 -1.53 -0.11
C ASN A 40 0.01 -2.13 1.10
N MET A 41 -1.09 -1.51 1.49
CA MET A 41 -1.91 -2.01 2.60
C MET A 41 -2.65 -3.30 2.26
N THR A 42 -2.73 -3.71 1.00
CA THR A 42 -3.43 -4.95 0.61
C THR A 42 -2.55 -6.20 0.64
N ALA A 43 -1.24 -6.05 0.83
CA ALA A 43 -0.30 -7.16 0.92
C ALA A 43 -0.56 -8.01 2.17
N ARG A 44 -0.23 -9.31 2.13
CA ARG A 44 -0.35 -10.18 3.31
C ARG A 44 0.57 -9.76 4.45
N GLU A 45 1.73 -9.22 4.10
CA GLU A 45 2.70 -8.67 5.05
C GLU A 45 2.12 -7.49 5.84
N SER A 46 1.11 -6.80 5.28
CA SER A 46 0.46 -5.65 5.90
C SER A 46 -0.68 -6.01 6.86
N ILE A 47 -0.99 -7.30 7.07
CA ILE A 47 -2.14 -7.73 7.91
C ILE A 47 -2.02 -7.20 9.34
N GLU A 48 -0.83 -7.27 9.95
CA GLU A 48 -0.65 -6.75 11.31
C GLU A 48 -0.81 -5.22 11.35
N ASN A 49 -0.32 -4.51 10.32
CA ASN A 49 -0.52 -3.07 10.21
C ASN A 49 -2.01 -2.71 10.03
N GLN A 50 -2.78 -3.48 9.25
CA GLN A 50 -4.23 -3.30 9.13
C GLN A 50 -4.94 -3.46 10.47
N LYS A 51 -4.53 -4.48 11.25
CA LYS A 51 -5.09 -4.75 12.58
C LYS A 51 -4.81 -3.60 13.54
N ILE A 52 -3.54 -3.20 13.71
CA ILE A 52 -3.18 -2.06 14.57
C ILE A 52 -3.84 -0.76 14.09
N SER A 53 -3.90 -0.52 12.78
CA SER A 53 -4.62 0.64 12.22
C SER A 53 -6.10 0.67 12.62
N THR A 54 -6.74 -0.51 12.72
CA THR A 54 -8.14 -0.64 13.16
C THR A 54 -8.25 -0.45 14.68
N GLU A 55 -7.34 -1.02 15.46
CA GLU A 55 -7.30 -0.86 16.93
C GLU A 55 -7.07 0.60 17.35
N LEU A 56 -6.18 1.29 16.64
CA LEU A 56 -5.91 2.72 16.83
C LEU A 56 -7.17 3.58 16.77
N VAL A 57 -8.05 3.30 15.81
CA VAL A 57 -9.32 4.02 15.68
C VAL A 57 -10.41 3.49 16.62
N GLN A 58 -10.33 2.25 17.10
CA GLN A 58 -11.24 1.76 18.15
C GLN A 58 -10.95 2.39 19.51
N GLY A 59 -9.70 2.84 19.73
CA GLY A 59 -9.27 3.59 20.89
C GLY A 59 -9.90 4.99 21.00
N SER A 60 -9.42 5.78 21.97
CA SER A 60 -9.86 7.18 22.13
C SER A 60 -9.23 8.09 21.06
N TYR A 61 -10.03 8.97 20.46
CA TYR A 61 -9.55 10.07 19.60
C TYR A 61 -8.36 10.82 20.19
N ASN A 62 -8.40 11.08 21.51
CA ASN A 62 -7.34 11.83 22.19
C ASN A 62 -6.01 11.06 22.21
N THR A 63 -6.06 9.74 22.37
CA THR A 63 -4.87 8.88 22.30
C THR A 63 -4.32 8.85 20.88
N LEU A 64 -5.17 8.63 19.88
CA LEU A 64 -4.78 8.64 18.47
C LEU A 64 -4.13 9.98 18.06
N MET A 65 -4.68 11.10 18.55
CA MET A 65 -4.13 12.42 18.27
C MET A 65 -2.80 12.68 18.98
N LYS A 66 -2.60 12.10 20.18
CA LYS A 66 -1.28 12.13 20.85
C LYS A 66 -0.25 11.36 20.05
N ASP A 67 -0.60 10.18 19.57
CA ASP A 67 0.25 9.32 18.74
C ASP A 67 0.64 10.03 17.43
N LEU A 68 -0.33 10.63 16.74
CA LEU A 68 -0.06 11.43 15.53
C LEU A 68 0.83 12.65 15.78
N LYS A 69 0.69 13.30 16.94
CA LYS A 69 1.59 14.41 17.34
C LYS A 69 2.99 13.91 17.69
N LEU A 70 3.09 12.71 18.27
CA LEU A 70 4.35 12.08 18.63
C LEU A 70 5.15 11.72 17.38
N LEU A 71 4.50 11.20 16.33
CA LEU A 71 5.13 11.00 15.02
C LEU A 71 5.83 12.27 14.52
N ARG A 72 5.14 13.42 14.59
CA ARG A 72 5.73 14.70 14.16
C ARG A 72 6.97 15.05 14.96
N LYS A 73 6.94 14.85 16.28
CA LYS A 73 8.06 15.19 17.17
C LYS A 73 9.33 14.44 16.76
N TYR A 74 9.20 13.19 16.33
CA TYR A 74 10.35 12.34 15.98
C TYR A 74 10.64 12.27 14.47
N SER A 75 9.77 12.80 13.61
CA SER A 75 9.95 12.81 12.15
C SER A 75 10.81 13.98 11.65
N THR A 76 11.11 14.99 12.48
CA THR A 76 11.99 16.10 12.09
C THR A 76 13.46 15.74 12.29
N PRO A 77 14.36 16.05 11.34
CA PRO A 77 15.81 15.76 11.44
C PRO A 77 16.52 16.36 12.66
N GLN A 78 15.90 17.36 13.31
CA GLN A 78 16.40 18.06 14.50
C GLN A 78 15.56 17.75 15.74
N SER A 79 15.14 16.50 15.92
CA SER A 79 14.52 16.11 17.17
C SER A 79 15.59 15.67 18.18
N ASP A 80 16.28 16.66 18.74
CA ASP A 80 17.06 16.48 19.97
C ASP A 80 16.11 15.93 21.05
N VAL A 81 16.32 14.66 21.41
CA VAL A 81 15.57 14.00 22.46
C VAL A 81 16.03 14.58 23.79
N ILE A 82 15.34 15.61 24.29
CA ILE A 82 15.34 15.95 25.71
C ILE A 82 14.02 15.42 26.29
N SER A 83 14.07 14.24 26.88
CA SER A 83 13.02 13.72 27.76
C SER A 83 13.19 14.34 29.14
N ALA A 84 12.41 15.36 29.46
CA ALA A 84 12.23 15.78 30.84
C ALA A 84 11.26 14.80 31.52
N GLY A 85 11.80 13.90 32.33
CA GLY A 85 11.05 12.95 33.13
C GLY A 85 11.84 12.59 34.40
N ASN A 86 11.24 12.97 35.53
CA ASN A 86 11.61 12.76 36.94
C ASN A 86 12.80 11.84 37.29
N LYS A 87 13.61 12.37 38.22
CA LYS A 87 14.72 11.73 38.95
C LYS A 87 14.49 10.23 39.19
N ASN A 88 15.37 9.39 38.60
CA ASN A 88 15.78 8.03 39.03
C ASN A 88 15.76 6.91 37.95
N HIS A 89 15.60 7.20 36.66
CA HIS A 89 15.89 6.21 35.62
C HIS A 89 17.02 6.68 34.70
N GLU A 90 18.08 5.87 34.65
CA GLU A 90 19.27 6.06 33.84
C GLU A 90 18.89 6.12 32.35
N LEU A 91 19.27 7.21 31.70
CA LEU A 91 18.83 7.60 30.36
C LEU A 91 19.52 6.74 29.30
N THR A 92 18.79 5.80 28.69
CA THR A 92 19.27 5.17 27.45
C THR A 92 19.03 6.15 26.30
N LYS A 93 20.07 6.91 25.91
CA LYS A 93 20.06 7.68 24.67
C LYS A 93 19.92 6.71 23.50
N MET A 94 18.74 6.63 22.89
CA MET A 94 18.58 6.01 21.57
C MET A 94 19.32 6.88 20.55
N ASN A 95 20.52 6.45 20.18
CA ASN A 95 21.32 7.10 19.15
C ASN A 95 20.79 6.64 17.78
N LEU A 96 19.72 7.30 17.34
CA LEU A 96 19.06 7.04 16.07
C LEU A 96 19.92 7.62 14.94
N THR A 97 20.98 6.89 14.54
CA THR A 97 21.76 7.28 13.38
C THR A 97 20.90 7.18 12.11
N ASN A 98 20.99 8.15 11.20
CA ASN A 98 20.26 8.18 9.93
C ASN A 98 20.55 6.97 9.00
N LEU A 99 21.42 6.04 9.39
CA LEU A 99 21.72 4.80 8.68
C LEU A 99 20.61 3.75 8.85
N ASP A 100 19.88 3.79 9.97
CA ASP A 100 18.81 2.81 10.28
C ASP A 100 17.44 3.22 9.71
N PHE A 101 17.30 4.46 9.25
CA PHE A 101 16.06 5.03 8.75
C PHE A 101 16.06 5.05 7.22
N LYS A 102 15.48 4.01 6.62
CA LYS A 102 15.00 4.14 5.23
C LYS A 102 13.95 5.25 5.19
N THR A 103 14.09 6.20 4.28
CA THR A 103 13.11 7.28 4.09
C THR A 103 11.76 6.68 3.74
N HIS A 104 10.81 6.75 4.68
CA HIS A 104 9.45 6.33 4.45
C HIS A 104 8.80 7.29 3.44
N PRO A 105 8.09 6.79 2.41
CA PRO A 105 7.57 7.59 1.30
C PRO A 105 6.52 8.65 1.69
N VAL A 106 6.18 8.75 2.97
CA VAL A 106 5.10 9.59 3.52
C VAL A 106 5.61 10.53 4.62
N LEU A 107 6.92 10.53 4.90
CA LEU A 107 7.56 11.38 5.94
C LEU A 107 7.26 12.87 5.79
N LEU A 108 7.10 13.35 4.57
CA LEU A 108 6.88 14.77 4.27
C LEU A 108 5.41 15.20 4.41
N GLU A 109 4.46 14.27 4.62
CA GLU A 109 3.05 14.63 4.79
C GLU A 109 2.75 15.07 6.23
N ASP A 110 2.35 16.32 6.41
CA ASP A 110 1.84 16.82 7.69
C ASP A 110 0.37 16.38 7.88
N PHE A 111 0.19 15.29 8.63
CA PHE A 111 -1.13 14.79 9.03
C PHE A 111 -1.76 15.63 10.14
N SER A 112 -0.96 16.26 11.00
CA SER A 112 -1.45 16.97 12.20
C SER A 112 -2.23 18.24 11.87
N LYS A 113 -1.92 18.93 10.76
CA LYS A 113 -2.57 20.22 10.43
C LYS A 113 -3.87 20.12 9.64
N SER A 114 -4.21 18.94 9.15
CA SER A 114 -5.39 18.80 8.29
C SER A 114 -6.67 18.74 9.13
N ARG A 115 -7.42 19.85 9.15
CA ARG A 115 -8.75 19.92 9.82
C ARG A 115 -9.71 18.83 9.33
N TYR A 116 -9.70 18.55 8.03
CA TYR A 116 -10.50 17.48 7.45
C TYR A 116 -10.10 16.11 8.00
N LEU A 117 -8.79 15.80 8.05
CA LEU A 117 -8.33 14.53 8.61
C LEU A 117 -8.69 14.39 10.08
N GLN A 118 -8.51 15.43 10.90
CA GLN A 118 -8.90 15.41 12.31
C GLN A 118 -10.39 15.11 12.49
N LYS A 119 -11.25 15.75 11.68
CA LYS A 119 -12.69 15.48 11.67
C LYS A 119 -13.00 14.02 11.35
N ILE A 120 -12.39 13.47 10.30
CA ILE A 120 -12.60 12.07 9.92
C ILE A 120 -12.09 11.12 11.01
N LEU A 121 -10.91 11.36 11.58
CA LEU A 121 -10.38 10.53 12.66
C LEU A 121 -11.27 10.55 13.90
N TYR A 122 -11.85 11.71 14.23
CA TYR A 122 -12.85 11.82 15.29
C TYR A 122 -14.10 10.97 14.96
N GLU A 123 -14.70 11.15 13.79
CA GLU A 123 -15.89 10.39 13.37
C GLU A 123 -15.65 8.88 13.37
N VAL A 124 -14.51 8.41 12.84
CA VAL A 124 -14.16 7.00 12.83
C VAL A 124 -13.95 6.46 14.25
N SER A 125 -13.36 7.26 15.14
CA SER A 125 -13.16 6.87 16.54
C SER A 125 -14.42 6.81 17.39
N GLU A 126 -15.47 7.54 16.99
CA GLU A 126 -16.79 7.42 17.60
C GLU A 126 -17.51 6.16 17.08
N ILE A 127 -17.39 5.85 15.78
CA ILE A 127 -18.03 4.68 15.16
C ILE A 127 -17.37 3.36 15.61
N LYS A 128 -16.05 3.36 15.81
CA LYS A 128 -15.24 2.19 16.25
C LYS A 128 -15.44 0.96 15.37
N PRO A 129 -15.01 1.00 14.09
CA PRO A 129 -15.18 -0.11 13.17
C PRO A 129 -14.48 -1.38 13.67
N LYS A 130 -15.19 -2.51 13.66
CA LYS A 130 -14.67 -3.80 14.17
C LYS A 130 -13.61 -4.46 13.28
N SER A 131 -13.58 -4.12 11.99
CA SER A 131 -12.64 -4.68 11.02
C SER A 131 -12.09 -3.60 10.08
N TYR A 132 -10.94 -3.88 9.47
CA TYR A 132 -10.31 -2.97 8.52
C TYR A 132 -11.20 -2.72 7.28
N GLU A 133 -11.94 -3.73 6.83
CA GLU A 133 -12.93 -3.57 5.75
C GLU A 133 -14.02 -2.55 6.13
N LYS A 134 -14.55 -2.64 7.37
CA LYS A 134 -15.53 -1.67 7.85
C LYS A 134 -14.94 -0.28 8.00
N LEU A 135 -13.67 -0.16 8.44
CA LEU A 135 -12.94 1.10 8.45
C LEU A 135 -12.86 1.73 7.05
N LEU A 136 -12.46 0.96 6.03
CA LEU A 136 -12.40 1.42 4.64
C LEU A 136 -13.77 1.79 4.06
N SER A 137 -14.84 1.16 4.56
CA SER A 137 -16.20 1.41 4.11
C SER A 137 -16.80 2.71 4.65
N LEU A 138 -16.15 3.37 5.61
CA LEU A 138 -16.65 4.62 6.19
C LEU A 138 -16.45 5.80 5.25
N LYS A 139 -17.50 6.61 5.08
CA LYS A 139 -17.47 7.82 4.26
C LYS A 139 -16.38 8.78 4.76
N GLY A 140 -15.51 9.22 3.85
CA GLY A 140 -14.44 10.17 4.15
C GLY A 140 -13.12 9.51 4.58
N VAL A 141 -13.10 8.19 4.85
CA VAL A 141 -11.85 7.45 4.99
C VAL A 141 -11.20 7.32 3.61
N GLY A 142 -10.17 8.14 3.40
CA GLY A 142 -9.43 8.18 2.14
C GLY A 142 -7.97 7.77 2.28
N PRO A 143 -7.20 7.86 1.19
CA PRO A 143 -5.78 7.47 1.17
C PRO A 143 -4.95 8.19 2.24
N LYS A 144 -5.25 9.47 2.51
CA LYS A 144 -4.53 10.24 3.53
C LYS A 144 -4.77 9.70 4.94
N THR A 145 -6.00 9.31 5.27
CA THR A 145 -6.36 8.71 6.56
C THR A 145 -5.64 7.39 6.75
N ILE A 146 -5.67 6.52 5.74
CA ILE A 146 -5.00 5.22 5.79
C ILE A 146 -3.48 5.37 5.89
N ARG A 147 -2.87 6.32 5.16
CA ARG A 147 -1.44 6.62 5.29
C ARG A 147 -1.07 7.07 6.69
N ALA A 148 -1.88 7.93 7.31
CA ALA A 148 -1.65 8.40 8.68
C ALA A 148 -1.67 7.23 9.68
N LEU A 149 -2.68 6.37 9.59
CA LEU A 149 -2.83 5.21 10.47
C LEU A 149 -1.70 4.19 10.25
N ALA A 150 -1.37 3.90 8.99
CA ALA A 150 -0.31 2.95 8.65
C ALA A 150 1.06 3.42 9.16
N LEU A 151 1.38 4.70 8.98
CA LEU A 151 2.61 5.30 9.51
C LEU A 151 2.64 5.27 11.05
N THR A 152 1.50 5.55 11.69
CA THR A 152 1.39 5.49 13.16
C THR A 152 1.63 4.07 13.68
N ALA A 153 0.99 3.09 13.06
CA ALA A 153 1.14 1.68 13.38
C ALA A 153 2.59 1.19 13.17
N GLU A 154 3.25 1.64 12.09
CA GLU A 154 4.63 1.26 11.80
C GLU A 154 5.63 1.84 12.82
N VAL A 155 5.56 3.15 13.07
CA VAL A 155 6.58 3.86 13.85
C VAL A 155 6.40 3.68 15.35
N ILE A 156 5.16 3.72 15.85
CA ILE A 156 4.91 3.66 17.30
C ILE A 156 4.75 2.21 17.78
N TYR A 157 4.07 1.39 16.99
CA TYR A 157 3.71 0.02 17.38
C TYR A 157 4.54 -1.05 16.65
N GLY A 158 5.43 -0.67 15.73
CA GLY A 158 6.33 -1.59 15.02
C GLY A 158 5.64 -2.48 13.97
N ALA A 159 4.35 -2.27 13.70
CA ALA A 159 3.59 -3.07 12.74
C ALA A 159 3.89 -2.58 11.32
N LYS A 160 4.87 -3.21 10.66
CA LYS A 160 5.34 -2.78 9.34
C LYS A 160 4.33 -3.11 8.23
N PRO A 161 3.95 -2.15 7.38
CA PRO A 161 3.24 -2.46 6.15
C PRO A 161 4.24 -2.86 5.05
N SER A 162 3.72 -3.45 3.98
CA SER A 162 4.49 -3.67 2.76
C SER A 162 4.67 -2.36 1.99
N TYR A 163 5.89 -2.12 1.51
CA TYR A 163 6.20 -1.08 0.52
C TYR A 163 6.48 -1.65 -0.87
N GLU A 164 6.37 -2.98 -1.00
CA GLU A 164 6.57 -3.64 -2.27
C GLU A 164 5.41 -3.31 -3.21
N ASP A 165 5.76 -2.85 -4.41
CA ASP A 165 4.80 -2.51 -5.43
C ASP A 165 4.05 -3.77 -5.90
N PRO A 166 2.73 -3.85 -5.71
CA PRO A 166 1.98 -5.02 -6.15
C PRO A 166 1.78 -5.05 -7.67
N ALA A 167 2.21 -4.01 -8.40
CA ALA A 167 2.17 -3.99 -9.86
C ALA A 167 2.95 -5.17 -10.46
N ARG A 168 2.23 -5.96 -11.26
CA ARG A 168 2.77 -7.03 -12.09
C ARG A 168 2.78 -6.58 -13.55
N TYR A 169 3.64 -7.20 -14.36
CA TYR A 169 3.53 -7.00 -15.80
C TYR A 169 2.26 -7.72 -16.28
N SER A 170 1.45 -7.02 -17.07
CA SER A 170 0.36 -7.64 -17.81
C SER A 170 0.55 -7.28 -19.26
N PHE A 171 0.50 -8.30 -20.12
CA PHE A 171 0.57 -8.15 -21.56
C PHE A 171 -0.77 -7.68 -22.17
N ALA A 172 -1.64 -7.06 -21.38
CA ALA A 172 -2.90 -6.55 -21.90
C ALA A 172 -2.62 -5.33 -22.79
N HIS A 173 -2.73 -5.52 -24.10
CA HIS A 173 -2.57 -4.46 -25.09
C HIS A 173 -3.94 -3.78 -25.30
N GLY A 174 -4.05 -2.51 -24.92
CA GLY A 174 -5.27 -1.73 -25.15
C GLY A 174 -5.32 -0.40 -24.41
N GLY A 175 -5.93 0.60 -25.05
CA GLY A 175 -6.21 1.93 -24.49
C GLY A 175 -7.34 1.91 -23.45
N LYS A 176 -7.41 2.93 -22.59
CA LYS A 176 -8.53 3.12 -21.63
C LYS A 176 -9.58 4.06 -22.24
N ASP A 177 -9.17 4.79 -23.26
CA ASP A 177 -9.89 5.93 -23.81
C ASP A 177 -10.88 5.38 -24.82
N PHE A 178 -12.17 5.60 -24.56
CA PHE A 178 -13.38 5.03 -25.20
C PHE A 178 -13.54 5.32 -26.70
N ILE A 179 -12.51 5.06 -27.50
CA ILE A 179 -12.50 5.17 -28.95
C ILE A 179 -12.00 3.82 -29.45
N PRO A 180 -12.69 3.13 -30.37
CA PRO A 180 -12.22 1.84 -30.86
C PRO A 180 -10.84 2.02 -31.50
N TYR A 181 -9.80 1.67 -30.74
CA TYR A 181 -8.44 1.61 -31.21
C TYR A 181 -8.29 0.28 -31.97
N PRO A 182 -7.75 0.29 -33.20
CA PRO A 182 -7.53 -0.95 -33.92
C PRO A 182 -6.65 -1.89 -33.08
N VAL A 183 -7.00 -3.18 -33.07
CA VAL A 183 -6.20 -4.19 -32.35
C VAL A 183 -4.77 -4.14 -32.88
N ASP A 184 -3.81 -3.84 -32.01
CA ASP A 184 -2.39 -3.77 -32.33
C ASP A 184 -1.81 -5.19 -32.53
N ARG A 185 -2.15 -5.80 -33.66
CA ARG A 185 -1.75 -7.17 -34.01
C ARG A 185 -0.23 -7.39 -33.92
N PRO A 186 0.64 -6.49 -34.41
CA PRO A 186 2.09 -6.66 -34.29
C PRO A 186 2.57 -6.88 -32.85
N THR A 187 2.05 -6.07 -31.91
CA THR A 187 2.43 -6.20 -30.50
C THR A 187 1.89 -7.48 -29.88
N TYR A 188 0.65 -7.87 -30.23
CA TYR A 188 0.09 -9.18 -29.82
C TYR A 188 0.93 -10.35 -30.32
N ASP A 189 1.31 -10.36 -31.59
CA ASP A 189 2.12 -11.44 -32.20
C ASP A 189 3.50 -11.54 -31.54
N GLN A 190 4.12 -10.39 -31.25
CA GLN A 190 5.39 -10.34 -30.53
C GLN A 190 5.27 -10.92 -29.11
N THR A 191 4.22 -10.54 -28.37
CA THR A 191 3.93 -11.07 -27.03
C THR A 191 3.72 -12.59 -27.07
N ILE A 192 2.88 -13.08 -28.00
CA ILE A 192 2.61 -14.51 -28.15
C ILE A 192 3.90 -15.28 -28.44
N ARG A 193 4.76 -14.74 -29.32
CA ARG A 193 6.08 -15.33 -29.61
C ARG A 193 6.95 -15.43 -28.35
N ILE A 194 7.08 -14.34 -27.59
CA ILE A 194 7.88 -14.31 -26.35
C ILE A 194 7.34 -15.34 -25.34
N LEU A 195 6.02 -15.39 -25.13
CA LEU A 195 5.40 -16.35 -24.23
C LEU A 195 5.62 -17.80 -24.68
N ARG A 196 5.57 -18.07 -25.99
CA ARG A 196 5.85 -19.40 -26.55
C ARG A 196 7.31 -19.81 -26.35
N GLU A 197 8.26 -18.90 -26.52
CA GLU A 197 9.68 -19.14 -26.25
C GLU A 197 9.97 -19.37 -24.76
N LEU A 198 9.28 -18.65 -23.87
CA LEU A 198 9.41 -18.87 -22.43
C LEU A 198 8.83 -20.23 -22.04
N ALA A 199 7.63 -20.57 -22.53
CA ALA A 199 6.98 -21.86 -22.26
C ALA A 199 7.84 -23.06 -22.70
N SER A 200 8.56 -22.96 -23.82
CA SER A 200 9.45 -24.02 -24.29
C SER A 200 10.67 -24.22 -23.38
N LYS A 201 11.20 -23.13 -22.79
CA LYS A 201 12.37 -23.13 -21.89
C LYS A 201 12.05 -23.49 -20.43
N MET A 202 10.78 -23.50 -20.02
CA MET A 202 10.40 -23.86 -18.65
C MET A 202 10.82 -25.30 -18.30
N LYS A 203 11.24 -25.54 -17.06
CA LYS A 203 11.56 -26.88 -16.54
C LYS A 203 10.29 -27.59 -16.03
N VAL A 204 9.36 -27.86 -16.94
CA VAL A 204 8.09 -28.57 -16.66
C VAL A 204 7.92 -29.75 -17.62
N SER A 205 6.98 -30.66 -17.31
CA SER A 205 6.77 -31.87 -18.11
C SER A 205 6.33 -31.54 -19.54
N TYR A 206 6.63 -32.42 -20.50
CA TYR A 206 6.27 -32.20 -21.92
C TYR A 206 4.75 -32.04 -22.11
N SER A 207 3.95 -32.80 -21.36
CA SER A 207 2.48 -32.72 -21.39
C SER A 207 1.98 -31.34 -20.93
N GLU A 208 2.58 -30.77 -19.88
CA GLU A 208 2.25 -29.43 -19.40
C GLU A 208 2.68 -28.34 -20.38
N LYS A 209 3.86 -28.46 -21.00
CA LYS A 209 4.32 -27.53 -22.04
C LYS A 209 3.33 -27.45 -23.20
N ASN A 210 2.88 -28.60 -23.71
CA ASN A 210 1.91 -28.65 -24.80
C ASN A 210 0.55 -28.06 -24.41
N LYS A 211 0.08 -28.29 -23.19
CA LYS A 211 -1.15 -27.65 -22.67
C LYS A 211 -1.02 -26.13 -22.62
N ILE A 212 0.12 -25.61 -22.17
CA ILE A 212 0.38 -24.16 -22.11
C ILE A 212 0.43 -23.56 -23.52
N ILE A 213 1.17 -24.16 -24.44
CA ILE A 213 1.32 -23.67 -25.82
C ILE A 213 -0.03 -23.65 -26.54
N ARG A 214 -0.87 -24.67 -26.35
CA ARG A 214 -2.21 -24.75 -26.95
C ARG A 214 -3.18 -23.69 -26.40
N ARG A 215 -2.93 -23.12 -25.22
CA ARG A 215 -3.73 -22.00 -24.68
C ARG A 215 -3.29 -20.63 -25.21
N LEU A 216 -2.09 -20.55 -25.80
CA LEU A 216 -1.53 -19.31 -26.38
C LEU A 216 -1.87 -19.13 -27.87
N SER A 217 -2.53 -20.13 -28.49
CA SER A 217 -2.99 -20.15 -29.88
C SER A 217 -4.51 -20.02 -29.93
#